data_AF-A0A925RCQ8-F1
#
_entry.id   AF-A0A925RCQ8-F1
#
_cell.length_a   1.000
_cell.length_b   1.000
_cell.length_c   1.000
_cell.angle_alpha   90.00
_cell.angle_beta   90.00
_cell.angle_gamma   90.00
#
_symmetry.space_group_name_H-M   'P 1'
#
loop_
_entity.id
_entity.type
_entity.pdbx_description
1 polymer ?
#
loop_
_entity_poly.entity_id
_entity_poly.type
_entity_poly.pdbx_seq_one_letter_code
_entity_poly.pdbx_strand_id
1 'polypeptide(L)' 'PLNSFILPGGSPAAAQLHLARSVCRRAELDVLRMQEMTPLNPAIAICLNRLSDLLFVLGRAANDDGKNDVLWEPRNAAG' A
#
# COMPACT_ATOMS: atom_id res chain seq x y z
N PRO A 1 -3.00 -14.02 8.63
CA PRO A 1 -1.81 -13.17 8.91
C PRO A 1 -0.93 -13.14 7.66
N LEU A 2 -0.16 -12.07 7.43
CA LEU A 2 0.77 -12.00 6.30
C LEU A 2 2.07 -12.72 6.67
N ASN A 3 2.46 -13.70 5.84
CA ASN A 3 3.64 -14.53 6.06
C ASN A 3 4.76 -14.27 5.02
N SER A 4 4.46 -13.50 3.97
CA SER A 4 5.42 -13.02 2.98
C SER A 4 4.98 -11.64 2.48
N PHE A 5 5.87 -10.96 1.75
CA PHE A 5 5.52 -9.74 1.04
C PHE A 5 4.56 -10.04 -0.11
N ILE A 6 3.58 -9.16 -0.29
CA ILE A 6 2.68 -9.19 -1.45
C ILE A 6 3.24 -8.28 -2.52
N LEU A 7 3.43 -8.82 -3.72
CA LEU A 7 3.73 -8.05 -4.90
C LEU A 7 2.44 -7.36 -5.40
N PRO A 8 2.54 -6.09 -5.85
CA PRO A 8 1.38 -5.34 -6.30
C PRO A 8 0.81 -5.97 -7.59
N GLY A 9 -0.32 -6.66 -7.48
CA GLY A 9 -0.90 -7.41 -8.58
C GLY A 9 -2.10 -8.26 -8.17
N GLY A 10 -2.37 -9.32 -8.94
CA GLY A 10 -3.55 -10.18 -8.81
C GLY A 10 -4.62 -9.78 -9.81
N SER A 11 -5.85 -9.56 -9.34
CA SER A 11 -6.96 -9.08 -10.18
C SER A 11 -6.72 -7.64 -10.69
N PRO A 12 -7.36 -7.23 -11.80
CA PRO A 12 -7.27 -5.84 -12.27
C PRO A 12 -7.66 -4.80 -11.20
N ALA A 13 -8.67 -5.11 -10.38
CA ALA A 13 -9.09 -4.26 -9.27
C ALA A 13 -8.03 -4.18 -8.17
N ALA A 14 -7.44 -5.31 -7.77
CA ALA A 14 -6.36 -5.33 -6.77
C ALA A 14 -5.12 -4.55 -7.27
N ALA A 15 -4.73 -4.73 -8.53
CA ALA A 15 -3.62 -4.00 -9.14
C ALA A 15 -3.84 -2.48 -9.13
N GLN A 16 -5.06 -2.01 -9.46
CA GLN A 16 -5.41 -0.59 -9.38
C GLN A 16 -5.39 -0.06 -7.94
N LEU A 17 -5.83 -0.86 -6.96
CA LEU A 17 -5.76 -0.50 -5.54
C LEU A 17 -4.32 -0.40 -5.04
N HIS A 18 -3.43 -1.28 -5.48
CA HIS A 18 -2.00 -1.16 -5.21
C HIS A 18 -1.36 0.07 -5.87
N LEU A 19 -1.78 0.43 -7.09
CA LEU A 19 -1.36 1.67 -7.73
C LEU A 19 -1.84 2.90 -6.93
N ALA A 20 -3.11 2.93 -6.56
CA ALA A 20 -3.68 4.00 -5.73
C ALA A 20 -2.94 4.13 -4.40
N ARG A 21 -2.58 3.01 -3.76
CA ARG A 21 -1.75 2.99 -2.54
C ARG A 21 -0.40 3.67 -2.78
N SER A 22 0.30 3.37 -3.87
CA SER A 22 1.58 4.01 -4.21
C SER A 22 1.43 5.52 -4.42
N VAL A 23 0.34 5.96 -5.07
CA VAL A 23 0.03 7.40 -5.21
C VAL A 23 -0.25 8.04 -3.85
N CYS A 24 -1.02 7.39 -2.98
CA CYS A 24 -1.32 7.86 -1.64
C CYS A 24 -0.05 8.01 -0.78
N ARG A 25 0.88 7.05 -0.85
CA ARG A 25 2.18 7.11 -0.16
C ARG A 25 3.05 8.25 -0.70
N ARG A 26 3.03 8.51 -2.01
CA ARG A 26 3.72 9.68 -2.57
C ARG A 26 3.13 10.99 -2.04
N ALA A 27 1.81 11.12 -1.99
CA ALA A 27 1.14 12.29 -1.42
C ALA A 27 1.46 12.47 0.07
N GLU A 28 1.54 11.38 0.84
CA GLU A 28 1.98 11.40 2.25
C GLU A 28 3.38 12.01 2.39
N LEU A 29 4.34 11.58 1.55
CA LEU A 29 5.69 12.13 1.53
C LEU A 29 5.73 13.62 1.19
N ASP A 30 4.92 14.05 0.21
CA ASP A 30 4.87 15.47 -0.18
C ASP A 30 4.27 16.35 0.93
N VAL A 31 3.26 15.85 1.66
CA VAL A 31 2.70 16.52 2.84
C VAL A 31 3.72 16.63 3.96
N LEU A 32 4.47 15.57 4.25
CA LEU A 32 5.52 15.58 5.27
C LEU A 32 6.61 16.61 4.95
N ARG A 33 7.07 16.66 3.69
CA ARG A 33 8.01 17.68 3.22
C ARG A 33 7.45 19.10 3.36
N MET A 34 6.17 19.29 3.06
CA MET A 34 5.53 20.60 3.21
C MET A 34 5.42 21.03 4.68
N GLN A 35 5.19 20.09 5.60
CA GLN A 35 5.15 20.35 7.04
C GLN A 35 6.47 20.90 7.61
N GLU A 36 7.61 20.54 7.00
CA GLU A 36 8.92 21.08 7.38
C GLU A 36 9.08 22.57 7.02
N MET A 37 8.36 23.04 5.99
CA MET A 37 8.46 24.41 5.48
C MET A 37 7.33 25.32 5.97
N THR A 38 6.16 24.76 6.29
CA THR A 38 4.96 25.53 6.64
C THR A 38 4.09 24.72 7.59
N PRO A 39 3.55 25.33 8.67
CA PRO A 39 2.61 24.65 9.56
C PRO A 39 1.38 24.14 8.79
N LEU A 40 1.14 22.82 8.86
CA LEU A 40 -0.07 22.19 8.34
C LEU A 40 -0.74 21.38 9.46
N ASN A 41 -2.04 21.11 9.28
CA ASN A 41 -2.77 20.24 10.18
C ASN A 41 -2.15 18.81 10.17
N PRO A 42 -1.62 18.31 11.31
CA PRO A 42 -1.03 16.97 11.40
C PRO A 42 -1.97 15.82 11.00
N ALA A 43 -3.29 16.04 11.09
CA ALA A 43 -4.29 15.06 10.71
C ALA A 43 -4.22 14.64 9.24
N ILE A 44 -3.66 15.49 8.35
CA ILE A 44 -3.56 15.20 6.91
C ILE A 44 -2.59 14.02 6.67
N ALA A 45 -1.38 14.08 7.24
CA ALA A 45 -0.39 13.01 7.10
C ALA A 45 -0.91 11.71 7.74
N ILE A 46 -1.56 11.80 8.91
CA ILE A 46 -2.19 10.65 9.58
C ILE A 46 -3.28 10.03 8.69
N CYS A 47 -4.14 10.85 8.07
CA CYS A 47 -5.20 10.38 7.19
C CYS A 47 -4.62 9.65 5.96
N LEU A 48 -3.60 10.20 5.30
CA LEU A 48 -2.94 9.57 4.16
C LEU A 48 -2.28 8.25 4.52
N ASN A 49 -1.65 8.18 5.71
CA ASN A 49 -1.09 6.94 6.23
C ASN A 49 -2.17 5.86 6.38
N ARG A 50 -3.30 6.19 7.02
CA ARG A 50 -4.43 5.26 7.22
C ARG A 50 -5.11 4.87 5.91
N LEU A 51 -5.28 5.81 4.99
CA LEU A 51 -5.85 5.54 3.67
C LEU A 51 -4.96 4.57 2.88
N SER A 52 -3.64 4.73 2.94
CA SER A 52 -2.74 3.81 2.25
C SER A 52 -2.83 2.37 2.78
N ASP A 53 -3.10 2.19 4.07
CA ASP A 53 -3.30 0.88 4.70
C ASP A 53 -4.67 0.29 4.33
N LEU A 54 -5.71 1.13 4.30
CA LEU A 54 -7.02 0.73 3.80
C LEU A 54 -6.94 0.27 2.34
N LEU A 55 -6.23 1.00 1.47
CA LEU A 55 -6.03 0.62 0.06
C LEU A 55 -5.31 -0.73 -0.08
N PHE A 56 -4.37 -1.03 0.82
CA PHE A 56 -3.74 -2.36 0.87
C PHE A 56 -4.75 -3.45 1.26
N VAL A 57 -5.56 -3.24 2.30
CA VAL A 57 -6.59 -4.19 2.73
C VAL A 57 -7.64 -4.41 1.64
N LEU A 58 -8.09 -3.35 0.96
CA LEU A 58 -9.00 -3.44 -0.17
C LEU A 58 -8.39 -4.19 -1.34
N GLY A 59 -7.10 -3.99 -1.62
CA GLY A 59 -6.37 -4.75 -2.64
C GLY A 59 -6.44 -6.25 -2.38
N ARG A 60 -6.22 -6.66 -1.12
CA ARG A 60 -6.36 -8.06 -0.71
C ARG A 60 -7.80 -8.56 -0.81
N ALA A 61 -8.79 -7.77 -0.38
CA ALA A 61 -10.20 -8.12 -0.52
C ALA A 61 -10.59 -8.37 -1.99
N ALA A 62 -10.06 -7.55 -2.91
CA ALA A 62 -10.23 -7.71 -4.36
C ALA A 62 -9.48 -8.92 -4.95
N ASN A 63 -8.61 -9.58 -4.19
CA ASN A 63 -7.91 -10.82 -4.51
C ASN A 63 -8.51 -12.02 -3.73
N ASP A 64 -9.84 -12.06 -3.58
CA ASP A 64 -10.55 -13.10 -2.80
C ASP A 64 -10.02 -13.18 -1.36
N ASP A 65 -10.11 -12.06 -0.65
CA ASP A 65 -9.58 -11.89 0.72
C ASP A 65 -8.09 -12.29 0.88
N GLY A 66 -7.35 -12.13 -0.22
CA GLY A 66 -5.93 -12.36 -0.34
C GLY A 66 -5.53 -13.80 -0.66
N LYS A 67 -6.48 -14.67 -1.05
CA LYS A 67 -6.17 -16.02 -1.57
C LYS A 67 -5.42 -15.97 -2.89
N ASN A 68 -5.66 -14.93 -3.69
CA ASN A 68 -5.02 -14.70 -4.99
C ASN A 68 -3.94 -13.61 -4.93
N ASP A 69 -3.44 -13.27 -3.73
CA ASP A 69 -2.32 -12.34 -3.59
C ASP A 69 -1.06 -12.93 -4.23
N VAL A 70 -0.35 -12.10 -5.01
CA VAL A 70 0.93 -12.51 -5.59
C VAL A 70 1.99 -12.41 -4.50
N LEU A 71 2.48 -13.55 -4.00
CA LEU A 71 3.52 -13.54 -2.97
C LEU A 71 4.90 -13.39 -3.59
N TRP A 72 5.76 -12.63 -2.92
CA TRP A 72 7.18 -12.57 -3.27
C TRP A 72 7.86 -13.87 -2.85
N GLU A 73 8.63 -14.46 -3.78
CA GLU A 73 9.45 -15.64 -3.55
C GLU A 73 10.94 -15.26 -3.54
N PRO A 74 11.68 -15.51 -2.43
CA PRO A 74 13.12 -15.29 -2.38
C PRO A 74 13.85 -16.25 -3.34
N ARG A 75 14.82 -15.74 -4.09
CA ARG A 75 15.59 -16.51 -5.09
C ARG A 75 16.45 -17.66 -4.53
N ASN A 76 16.49 -17.88 -3.20
CA ASN A 76 17.35 -18.86 -2.52
C ASN A 76 16.58 -19.92 -1.70
N ALA A 77 15.34 -20.26 -2.06
CA ALA A 77 14.60 -21.35 -1.42
C ALA A 77 14.83 -22.73 -2.09
N ALA A 78 15.90 -22.87 -2.88
CA ALA A 78 16.34 -24.15 -3.45
C ALA A 78 17.84 -24.34 -3.17
N GLY A 79 18.12 -25.35 -2.36
CA GLY A 79 19.42 -25.81 -1.89
C GLY A 79 19.20 -26.89 -0.85
#